data_AF-A0A7W1PYY8-F1
#
_entry.id   AF-A0A7W1PYY8-F1
#
_cell.length_a   1.000
_cell.length_b   1.000
_cell.length_c   1.000
_cell.angle_alpha   90.00
_cell.angle_beta   90.00
_cell.angle_gamma   90.00
#
_symmetry.space_group_name_H-M   'P 1'
#
loop_
_entity.id
_entity.type
_entity.pdbx_description
1 polymer ?
#
loop_
_entity_poly.entity_id
_entity_poly.type
_entity_poly.pdbx_seq_one_letter_code
_entity_poly.pdbx_strand_id
1 'polypeptide(L)'
;MVAATTGLFGLLSTRRAAVLALVGCAVALTVAVPLRNYVAQRQDLAAVSEQQRALAAEVDELTRQRARLSDPEQVAAEARSRLGYVRPGETPYVVQLPSPPDTGPAAQPFDGVPWYQRLWREVSAAGSP
;
A
#
# COMPACT_ATOMS: atom_id res chain seq x y z
N MET A 1 -13.80 63.27 -2.51
CA MET A 1 -13.19 64.61 -2.62
C MET A 1 -12.08 64.72 -1.57
N VAL A 2 -10.83 64.37 -1.90
CA VAL A 2 -9.65 64.86 -1.16
C VAL A 2 -8.56 65.03 -2.20
N ALA A 3 -8.19 66.29 -2.41
CA ALA A 3 -7.31 66.76 -3.46
C ALA A 3 -5.86 66.41 -3.16
N ALA A 4 -5.19 65.90 -4.20
CA ALA A 4 -3.76 65.81 -4.30
C ALA A 4 -3.14 67.20 -4.06
N THR A 5 -2.36 67.34 -2.99
CA THR A 5 -1.54 68.53 -2.75
C THR A 5 -0.11 68.19 -3.11
N THR A 6 0.20 68.33 -4.40
CA THR A 6 1.54 68.18 -4.98
C THR A 6 2.18 69.56 -5.04
N GLY A 7 3.34 69.74 -4.41
CA GLY A 7 4.07 71.01 -4.52
C GLY A 7 5.50 70.95 -3.96
N LEU A 8 6.45 70.63 -4.85
CA LEU A 8 7.90 70.80 -4.73
C LEU A 8 8.72 70.05 -3.66
N PHE A 9 8.27 69.87 -2.42
CA PHE A 9 8.90 68.91 -1.48
C PHE A 9 8.56 67.45 -1.82
N GLY A 10 7.52 67.28 -2.66
CA GLY A 10 7.14 66.04 -3.30
C GLY A 10 8.31 65.42 -4.02
N LEU A 11 8.85 65.97 -5.09
CA LEU A 11 9.75 65.24 -6.02
C LEU A 11 10.94 64.47 -5.39
N LEU A 12 11.62 64.99 -4.36
CA LEU A 12 12.68 64.26 -3.62
C LEU A 12 12.10 63.20 -2.66
N SER A 13 11.02 63.53 -1.95
CA SER A 13 10.27 62.60 -1.08
C SER A 13 9.38 61.62 -1.86
N THR A 14 8.98 61.93 -3.08
CA THR A 14 8.16 61.16 -4.00
C THR A 14 9.05 60.17 -4.71
N ARG A 15 10.29 60.55 -5.07
CA ARG A 15 11.30 59.58 -5.51
C ARG A 15 11.65 58.61 -4.38
N ARG A 16 11.87 59.09 -3.15
CA ARG A 16 12.09 58.23 -1.97
C ARG A 16 10.87 57.38 -1.63
N ALA A 17 9.65 57.93 -1.67
CA ALA A 17 8.41 57.21 -1.41
C ALA A 17 8.09 56.19 -2.51
N ALA A 18 8.37 56.50 -3.77
CA ALA A 18 8.26 55.56 -4.88
C ALA A 18 9.26 54.41 -4.71
N VAL A 19 10.50 54.70 -4.31
CA VAL A 19 11.49 53.67 -3.99
C VAL A 19 11.03 52.82 -2.80
N LEU A 20 10.51 53.42 -1.73
CA LEU A 20 9.98 52.68 -0.57
C LEU A 20 8.76 51.82 -0.93
N ALA A 21 7.85 52.33 -1.76
CA ALA A 21 6.69 51.58 -2.25
C ALA A 21 7.13 50.41 -3.14
N LEU A 22 8.13 50.61 -4.00
CA LEU A 22 8.67 49.57 -4.88
C LEU A 22 9.42 48.50 -4.08
N VAL A 23 10.19 48.90 -3.06
CA VAL A 23 10.83 47.98 -2.10
C VAL A 23 9.75 47.23 -1.31
N GLY A 24 8.70 47.90 -0.84
CA GLY A 24 7.57 47.27 -0.15
C GLY A 24 6.87 46.24 -1.02
N CYS A 25 6.61 46.56 -2.29
CA CYS A 25 6.08 45.60 -3.27
C CYS A 25 7.06 44.45 -3.51
N ALA A 26 8.36 44.71 -3.65
CA ALA A 26 9.37 43.67 -3.86
C ALA A 26 9.45 42.73 -2.64
N VAL A 27 9.42 43.26 -1.42
CA VAL A 27 9.37 42.47 -0.18
C VAL A 27 8.08 41.68 -0.10
N ALA A 28 6.92 42.30 -0.39
CA ALA A 28 5.65 41.61 -0.40
C ALA A 28 5.61 40.44 -1.41
N LEU A 29 6.13 40.65 -2.62
CA LEU A 29 6.22 39.59 -3.64
C LEU A 29 7.22 38.50 -3.25
N THR A 30 8.34 38.86 -2.62
CA THR A 30 9.37 37.94 -2.16
C THR A 30 8.87 37.09 -0.98
N VAL A 31 8.03 37.66 -0.11
CA VAL A 31 7.47 36.99 1.08
C VAL A 31 6.16 36.24 0.75
N ALA A 32 5.41 36.63 -0.28
CA ALA A 32 4.17 35.98 -0.68
C ALA A 32 4.35 34.48 -1.03
N VAL A 33 5.45 34.14 -1.71
CA VAL A 33 5.79 32.75 -2.08
C VAL A 33 6.18 31.88 -0.87
N PRO A 34 7.11 32.28 0.01
CA PRO A 34 7.48 31.49 1.19
C PRO A 34 6.34 31.37 2.20
N LEU A 35 5.43 32.34 2.30
CA LEU A 35 4.27 32.22 3.18
C LEU A 35 3.33 31.08 2.74
N ARG A 36 3.13 30.93 1.43
CA ARG A 36 2.38 29.80 0.85
C ARG A 36 3.07 28.46 1.12
N ASN A 37 4.40 28.40 1.00
CA ASN A 37 5.15 27.18 1.30
C ASN A 37 5.17 26.83 2.80
N TYR A 38 5.19 27.83 3.67
CA TYR A 38 5.18 27.64 5.13
C TYR A 38 3.86 27.02 5.63
N VAL A 39 2.72 27.42 5.05
CA VAL A 39 1.41 26.84 5.37
C VAL A 39 1.28 25.41 4.83
N ALA A 40 1.85 25.12 3.66
CA ALA A 40 1.88 23.76 3.10
C ALA A 40 2.76 22.80 3.93
N GLN A 41 3.92 23.25 4.41
CA GLN A 41 4.86 22.44 5.22
C GLN A 41 4.27 21.92 6.54
N ARG A 42 3.30 22.62 7.13
CA ARG A 42 2.67 22.20 8.40
C ARG A 42 1.76 20.98 8.24
N GLN A 43 1.19 20.77 7.06
CA GLN A 43 0.31 19.63 6.77
C GLN A 43 1.13 18.37 6.46
N ASP A 44 2.29 18.55 5.83
CA ASP A 44 3.20 17.44 5.49
C ASP A 44 3.74 16.75 6.74
N LEU A 45 4.07 17.48 7.80
CA LEU A 45 4.60 16.88 9.04
C LEU A 45 3.58 16.00 9.76
N ALA A 46 2.30 16.40 9.77
CA ALA A 46 1.24 15.58 10.37
C ALA A 46 1.03 14.30 9.56
N ALA A 47 0.89 14.43 8.24
CA ALA A 47 0.70 13.30 7.33
C ALA A 47 1.88 12.31 7.37
N VAL A 48 3.13 12.80 7.37
CA VAL A 48 4.34 11.95 7.45
C VAL A 48 4.42 11.24 8.80
N SER A 49 4.06 11.89 9.91
CA SER A 49 4.08 11.26 11.24
C SER A 49 3.01 10.17 11.39
N GLU A 50 1.82 10.38 10.83
CA GLU A 50 0.74 9.39 10.82
C GLU A 50 1.10 8.19 9.96
N GLN A 51 1.69 8.42 8.78
CA GLN A 51 2.21 7.35 7.93
C GLN A 51 3.28 6.53 8.63
N GLN A 52 4.24 7.16 9.32
CA GLN A 52 5.25 6.43 10.07
C GLN A 52 4.64 5.53 11.16
N ARG A 53 3.63 6.01 11.89
CA ARG A 53 2.94 5.19 12.91
C ARG A 53 2.18 4.03 12.28
N ALA A 54 1.48 4.27 11.16
CA ALA A 54 0.75 3.23 10.45
C ALA A 54 1.70 2.13 9.95
N LEU A 55 2.80 2.51 9.30
CA LEU A 55 3.82 1.57 8.81
C LEU A 55 4.48 0.80 9.96
N ALA A 56 4.79 1.46 11.08
CA ALA A 56 5.37 0.77 12.24
C ALA A 56 4.42 -0.28 12.81
N ALA A 57 3.12 0.01 12.89
CA ALA A 57 2.11 -0.94 13.36
C ALA A 57 1.97 -2.15 12.40
N GLU A 58 2.03 -1.91 11.09
CA GLU A 58 1.97 -2.96 10.07
C GLU A 58 3.19 -3.89 10.13
N VAL A 59 4.39 -3.32 10.27
CA VAL A 59 5.62 -4.11 10.45
C VAL A 59 5.55 -4.98 11.70
N ASP A 60 5.04 -4.46 12.82
CA ASP A 60 4.90 -5.23 14.05
C ASP A 60 3.89 -6.39 13.89
N GLU A 61 2.75 -6.14 13.26
CA GLU A 61 1.76 -7.19 12.99
C GLU A 61 2.32 -8.27 12.05
N LEU A 62 2.98 -7.88 10.96
CA LEU A 62 3.61 -8.81 10.03
C LEU A 62 4.73 -9.61 10.70
N THR A 63 5.51 -8.99 11.59
CA THR A 63 6.54 -9.68 12.36
C THR A 63 5.94 -10.71 13.31
N ARG A 64 4.83 -10.36 13.98
CA ARG A 64 4.08 -11.30 14.83
C ARG A 64 3.47 -12.45 14.02
N GLN A 65 2.92 -12.17 12.84
CA GLN A 65 2.42 -13.21 11.94
C GLN A 65 3.54 -14.14 11.47
N ARG A 66 4.67 -13.57 11.06
CA ARG A 66 5.84 -14.35 10.67
C ARG A 66 6.33 -15.23 11.81
N ALA A 67 6.44 -14.68 13.03
CA ALA A 67 6.83 -15.42 14.22
C ALA A 67 5.92 -16.62 14.48
N ARG A 68 4.59 -16.44 14.36
CA ARG A 68 3.59 -17.52 14.49
C ARG A 68 3.75 -18.60 13.41
N LEU A 69 4.02 -18.20 12.17
CA LEU A 69 4.18 -19.11 11.03
C LEU A 69 5.57 -19.78 10.97
N SER A 70 6.56 -19.22 11.67
CA SER A 70 7.93 -19.72 11.70
C SER A 70 8.17 -20.83 12.72
N ASP A 71 7.14 -21.31 13.44
CA ASP A 71 7.27 -22.49 14.28
C ASP A 71 7.22 -23.76 13.40
N PRO A 72 8.36 -24.41 13.14
CA PRO A 72 8.43 -25.55 12.22
C PRO A 72 7.65 -26.77 12.73
N GLU A 73 7.37 -26.85 14.03
CA GLU A 73 6.52 -27.90 14.61
C GLU A 73 5.06 -27.75 14.16
N GLN A 74 4.53 -26.52 14.06
CA GLN A 74 3.18 -26.25 13.56
C GLN A 74 3.04 -26.59 12.07
N VAL A 75 4.00 -26.18 11.26
CA VAL A 75 4.01 -26.51 9.82
C VAL A 75 4.11 -28.03 9.61
N ALA A 76 4.93 -28.73 10.41
CA ALA A 76 5.03 -30.19 10.34
C ALA A 76 3.75 -30.89 10.83
N ALA A 77 3.05 -30.35 11.83
CA ALA A 77 1.77 -30.88 12.31
C ALA A 77 0.63 -30.67 11.29
N GLU A 78 0.57 -29.51 10.65
CA GLU A 78 -0.44 -29.23 9.61
C GLU A 78 -0.16 -30.01 8.32
N ALA A 79 1.12 -30.17 7.95
CA ALA A 79 1.54 -31.04 6.85
C ALA A 79 1.22 -32.52 7.11
N ARG A 80 1.40 -33.03 8.34
CA ARG A 80 1.00 -34.39 8.72
C ARG A 80 -0.52 -34.59 8.64
N SER A 81 -1.28 -33.66 9.24
CA SER A 81 -2.74 -33.80 9.36
C SER A 81 -3.47 -33.66 8.03
N ARG A 82 -3.05 -32.73 7.16
CA ARG A 82 -3.73 -32.47 5.88
C ARG A 82 -3.15 -33.20 4.69
N LEU A 83 -1.83 -33.38 4.66
CA LEU A 83 -1.10 -33.87 3.47
C LEU A 83 -0.46 -35.24 3.71
N GLY A 84 -0.55 -35.80 4.92
CA GLY A 84 0.04 -37.11 5.26
C GLY A 84 1.56 -37.14 5.18
N TYR A 85 2.25 -35.99 5.19
CA TYR A 85 3.70 -35.93 5.13
C TYR A 85 4.33 -36.55 6.39
N VAL A 86 5.35 -37.39 6.22
CA VAL A 86 6.13 -38.03 7.29
C VAL A 86 7.56 -37.50 7.33
N ARG A 87 8.21 -37.49 8.50
CA ARG A 87 9.64 -37.12 8.59
C ARG A 87 10.50 -38.19 7.90
N PRO A 88 11.68 -37.83 7.35
CA PRO A 88 12.62 -38.82 6.80
C PRO A 88 12.96 -39.88 7.87
N GLY A 89 12.60 -41.14 7.62
CA GLY A 89 12.79 -42.26 8.55
C GLY A 89 11.53 -42.72 9.32
N GLU A 90 10.40 -42.02 9.23
CA GLU A 90 9.12 -42.48 9.80
C GLU A 90 8.34 -43.36 8.79
N THR A 91 7.78 -44.49 9.24
CA THR A 91 6.94 -45.37 8.39
C THR A 91 5.46 -44.98 8.51
N PRO A 92 4.78 -44.56 7.42
CA PRO A 92 3.37 -44.16 7.47
C PRO A 92 2.46 -45.39 7.62
N TYR A 93 1.54 -45.36 8.58
CA TYR A 93 0.47 -46.36 8.72
C TYR A 93 -0.85 -45.77 8.24
N VAL A 94 -1.44 -46.35 7.20
CA VAL A 94 -2.78 -46.00 6.72
C VAL A 94 -3.72 -47.13 7.09
N VAL A 95 -4.79 -46.80 7.83
CA VAL A 95 -5.82 -47.78 8.20
C VAL A 95 -6.71 -48.01 6.98
N GLN A 96 -6.60 -49.18 6.34
CA GLN A 96 -7.58 -49.64 5.36
C GLN A 96 -8.82 -50.17 6.09
N LEU A 97 -9.91 -49.41 6.01
CA LEU A 97 -11.23 -49.93 6.35
C LEU A 97 -11.75 -50.79 5.18
N PRO A 98 -12.50 -51.87 5.44
CA PRO A 98 -13.13 -52.66 4.39
C PRO A 98 -14.05 -51.77 3.56
N SER A 99 -13.80 -51.73 2.24
CA SER A 99 -14.55 -50.87 1.33
C SER A 99 -16.02 -51.33 1.25
N PRO A 100 -17.00 -50.44 1.43
CA PRO A 100 -18.36 -50.73 0.99
C PRO A 100 -18.40 -50.92 -0.54
N PRO A 101 -19.36 -51.67 -1.08
CA PRO A 101 -19.47 -51.92 -2.52
C PRO A 101 -19.62 -50.60 -3.29
N ASP A 102 -18.77 -50.42 -4.29
CA ASP A 102 -18.70 -49.23 -5.15
C ASP A 102 -20.07 -48.94 -5.79
N THR A 103 -20.76 -47.93 -5.25
CA THR A 103 -22.01 -47.39 -5.81
C THR A 103 -21.80 -46.00 -6.45
N GLY A 104 -20.55 -45.59 -6.63
CA GLY A 104 -20.17 -44.32 -7.23
C GLY A 104 -20.32 -44.32 -8.76
N PRO A 105 -20.64 -43.17 -9.37
CA PRO A 105 -20.67 -43.03 -10.83
C PRO A 105 -19.32 -43.44 -11.41
N ALA A 106 -19.36 -44.18 -12.52
CA ALA A 106 -18.17 -44.68 -13.20
C ALA A 106 -17.12 -43.58 -13.36
N ALA A 107 -15.89 -43.86 -12.88
CA ALA A 107 -14.78 -42.94 -12.99
C ALA A 107 -14.59 -42.56 -14.47
N GLN A 108 -14.69 -41.26 -14.77
CA GLN A 108 -14.45 -40.78 -16.12
C GLN A 108 -12.99 -41.09 -16.51
N PRO A 109 -12.72 -41.50 -17.76
CA PRO A 109 -11.37 -41.74 -18.23
C PRO A 109 -10.48 -40.54 -17.95
N PHE A 110 -9.37 -40.77 -17.24
CA PHE A 110 -8.37 -39.73 -17.02
C PHE A 110 -7.71 -39.40 -18.37
N ASP A 111 -8.01 -38.22 -18.89
CA ASP A 111 -7.55 -37.70 -20.19
C ASP A 111 -6.08 -37.27 -20.21
N GLY A 112 -5.34 -37.46 -19.10
CA GLY A 112 -3.93 -37.07 -18.99
C GLY A 112 -3.71 -35.57 -18.85
N VAL A 113 -4.77 -34.75 -18.92
CA VAL A 113 -4.67 -33.30 -18.90
C VAL A 113 -4.68 -32.81 -17.44
N PRO A 114 -3.62 -32.10 -16.99
CA PRO A 114 -3.63 -31.48 -15.68
C PRO A 114 -4.86 -30.60 -15.47
N TRP A 115 -5.46 -30.65 -14.28
CA TRP A 115 -6.71 -29.94 -13.97
C TRP A 115 -6.64 -28.43 -14.25
N TYR A 116 -5.48 -27.81 -14.02
CA TYR A 116 -5.29 -26.38 -14.24
C TYR A 116 -5.35 -26.02 -15.74
N GLN A 117 -4.95 -26.93 -16.63
CA GLN A 117 -5.07 -26.71 -18.08
C GLN A 117 -6.52 -26.78 -18.55
N ARG A 118 -7.33 -27.63 -17.92
CA ARG A 118 -8.78 -27.69 -18.18
C ARG A 118 -9.47 -26.42 -17.71
N LEU A 119 -9.19 -25.98 -16.49
CA LEU A 119 -9.72 -24.74 -15.94
C LEU A 119 -9.36 -23.52 -16.82
N TRP A 120 -8.09 -23.41 -17.23
CA TRP A 120 -7.68 -22.30 -18.09
C TRP A 120 -8.35 -22.31 -19.45
N ARG A 121 -8.58 -23.51 -20.02
CA ARG A 121 -9.29 -23.67 -21.28
C ARG A 121 -10.77 -23.28 -21.16
N GLU A 122 -11.42 -23.62 -20.05
CA GLU A 122 -12.81 -23.24 -19.77
C GLU A 122 -12.95 -21.73 -19.60
N VAL A 123 -12.05 -21.09 -18.86
CA VAL A 123 -12.03 -19.62 -18.70
C VAL A 123 -11.75 -18.91 -20.03
N SER A 124 -10.81 -19.43 -20.83
CA SER A 124 -10.51 -18.85 -22.15
C SER A 124 -11.62 -19.08 -23.17
N ALA A 125 -12.30 -20.23 -23.10
CA ALA A 125 -13.43 -20.56 -23.96
C ALA A 125 -14.67 -19.73 -23.61
N ALA A 126 -14.93 -19.50 -22.31
CA ALA A 126 -16.04 -18.67 -21.84
C ALA A 126 -15.86 -17.17 -22.13
N GLY A 127 -14.62 -16.71 -22.35
CA GLY A 127 -14.30 -15.33 -22.72
C GLY A 127 -14.26 -15.04 -24.22
N SER A 128 -14.54 -16.02 -25.07
CA SER A 128 -14.65 -15.84 -26.53
C SER A 128 -16.11 -15.47 -26.87
N PRO A 129 -16.40 -14.35 -27.57
CA PRO A 129 -17.76 -13.98 -27.97
C PRO A 129 -18.39 -14.97 -28.96
#